data_AF-A0A533WNU3-F1
#
_entry.id   AF-A0A533WNU3-F1
#
_cell.length_a   1.000
_cell.length_b   1.000
_cell.length_c   1.000
_cell.angle_alpha   90.00
_cell.angle_beta   90.00
_cell.angle_gamma   90.00
#
_symmetry.space_group_name_H-M   'P 1'
#
loop_
_entity.id
_entity.type
_entity.pdbx_description
1 polymer ?
#
loop_
_entity_poly.entity_id
_entity_poly.type
_entity_poly.pdbx_seq_one_letter_code
_entity_poly.pdbx_strand_id
1 'polypeptide(L)'
;MAELGIVEYFAIGEAVGIVATFFIITYFSRKGLQSVNVDIETKVLNDLDDKLHEVGEAVFRNPSLVKLLDKTNQATASEELVFAYYILYTCAHAFHMRQRKVLRDNEWEGWMRWMRSAFEFGALGDYWEKVIDPKKWFDPAFEDFINNEIVKRAKA
;
A
#
# COMPACT_ATOMS: atom_id res chain seq x y z
N MET A 1 26.71 30.03 -50.68
CA MET A 1 25.48 30.06 -49.86
C MET A 1 24.55 29.03 -50.47
N ALA A 2 24.29 27.92 -49.77
CA ALA A 2 23.34 26.93 -50.25
C ALA A 2 21.94 27.45 -49.94
N GLU A 3 21.19 27.84 -50.98
CA GLU A 3 19.77 28.13 -50.85
C GLU A 3 19.04 26.79 -50.78
N LEU A 4 18.57 26.44 -49.59
CA LEU A 4 17.72 25.26 -49.41
C LEU A 4 16.44 25.46 -50.21
N GLY A 5 16.17 24.54 -51.15
CA GLY A 5 14.97 24.59 -51.95
C GLY A 5 13.73 24.37 -51.08
N ILE A 6 12.59 24.97 -51.42
CA ILE A 6 11.30 24.78 -50.72
C ILE A 6 11.00 23.28 -50.49
N VAL A 7 11.38 22.42 -51.44
CA VAL A 7 11.25 20.96 -51.37
C VAL A 7 12.04 20.33 -50.21
N GLU A 8 13.25 20.82 -49.93
CA GLU A 8 14.10 20.33 -48.84
C GLU A 8 13.54 20.74 -47.47
N TYR A 9 12.94 21.92 -47.36
CA TYR A 9 12.21 22.33 -46.16
C TYR A 9 10.98 21.46 -45.88
N PHE A 10 10.24 21.05 -46.92
CA PHE A 10 9.13 20.13 -46.77
C PHE A 10 9.59 18.74 -46.33
N ALA A 11 10.68 18.21 -46.91
CA ALA A 11 11.24 16.91 -46.53
C ALA A 11 11.75 16.90 -45.06
N ILE A 12 12.41 17.97 -44.62
CA ILE A 12 12.85 18.13 -43.22
C ILE A 12 11.64 18.25 -42.29
N GLY A 13 10.62 19.02 -42.67
CA GLY A 13 9.39 19.17 -41.89
C GLY A 13 8.63 17.85 -41.73
N GLU A 14 8.54 17.05 -42.79
CA GLU A 14 7.93 15.71 -42.78
C GLU A 14 8.69 14.76 -41.84
N ALA A 15 10.02 14.72 -41.96
CA ALA A 15 10.85 13.89 -41.09
C ALA A 15 10.71 14.27 -39.61
N VAL A 16 10.68 15.58 -39.29
CA VAL A 16 10.45 16.07 -37.93
C VAL A 16 9.05 15.70 -37.42
N GLY A 17 8.03 15.81 -38.27
CA GLY A 17 6.66 15.41 -37.95
C GLY A 17 6.57 13.92 -37.60
N ILE A 18 7.18 13.06 -38.42
CA ILE A 18 7.24 11.61 -38.20
C ILE A 18 7.94 11.28 -36.87
N VAL A 19 9.11 11.88 -36.62
CA VAL A 19 9.88 11.66 -35.38
C VAL A 19 9.08 12.10 -34.15
N ALA A 20 8.41 13.25 -34.21
CA ALA A 20 7.56 13.74 -33.12
C ALA A 20 6.39 12.79 -32.83
N THR A 21 5.73 12.29 -33.87
CA THR A 21 4.65 11.31 -33.72
C THR A 21 5.15 10.01 -33.08
N PHE A 22 6.29 9.49 -33.51
CA PHE A 22 6.89 8.31 -32.87
C PHE A 22 7.18 8.54 -31.40
N PHE A 23 7.76 9.69 -31.04
CA PHE A 23 8.02 10.04 -29.65
C PHE A 23 6.75 10.06 -28.80
N ILE A 24 5.68 10.66 -29.32
CA ILE A 24 4.37 10.72 -28.65
C ILE A 24 3.81 9.29 -28.44
N ILE A 25 3.81 8.47 -29.49
CA ILE A 25 3.29 7.09 -29.43
C ILE A 25 4.09 6.26 -28.42
N THR A 26 5.43 6.31 -28.47
CA THR A 26 6.28 5.57 -27.53
C THR A 26 6.09 6.05 -26.09
N TYR A 27 5.95 7.36 -25.86
CA TYR A 27 5.69 7.91 -24.53
C TYR A 27 4.35 7.41 -23.96
N PHE A 28 3.26 7.50 -24.74
CA PHE A 28 1.95 7.02 -24.30
C PHE A 28 1.89 5.49 -24.16
N SER A 29 2.57 4.75 -25.04
CA SER A 29 2.69 3.29 -24.93
C SER A 29 3.40 2.89 -23.64
N ARG A 30 4.53 3.54 -23.32
CA ARG A 30 5.25 3.29 -22.06
C ARG A 30 4.40 3.65 -20.84
N LYS A 31 3.68 4.77 -20.89
CA LYS A 31 2.76 5.18 -19.82
C LYS A 31 1.63 4.17 -19.63
N GLY A 32 1.06 3.65 -20.72
CA GLY A 32 0.02 2.61 -20.68
C GLY A 32 0.54 1.27 -20.12
N LEU A 33 1.75 0.84 -20.51
CA LEU A 33 2.36 -0.35 -19.94
C LEU A 33 2.65 -0.20 -18.44
N GLN A 34 3.08 0.99 -18.01
CA GLN A 34 3.28 1.30 -16.60
C GLN A 34 1.96 1.24 -15.80
N SER A 35 0.86 1.81 -16.33
CA SER A 35 -0.43 1.72 -15.64
C SER A 35 -0.94 0.29 -15.55
N VAL A 36 -0.85 -0.49 -16.64
CA VAL A 36 -1.24 -1.91 -16.63
C VAL A 36 -0.41 -2.70 -15.62
N ASN A 37 0.89 -2.42 -15.50
CA ASN A 37 1.75 -3.09 -14.54
C ASN A 37 1.33 -2.78 -13.08
N VAL A 38 1.03 -1.51 -12.79
CA VAL A 38 0.51 -1.09 -11.47
C VAL A 38 -0.83 -1.74 -11.17
N ASP A 39 -1.72 -1.84 -12.16
CA ASP A 39 -3.03 -2.48 -11.99
C ASP A 39 -2.91 -3.98 -11.70
N ILE A 40 -2.00 -4.68 -12.40
CA ILE A 40 -1.71 -6.11 -12.15
C ILE A 40 -1.11 -6.29 -10.75
N GLU A 41 -0.13 -5.47 -10.38
CA GLU A 41 0.50 -5.55 -9.06
C GLU A 41 -0.52 -5.30 -7.94
N THR A 42 -1.36 -4.27 -8.10
CA THR A 42 -2.45 -3.96 -7.16
C THR A 42 -3.43 -5.12 -7.06
N LYS A 43 -3.78 -5.76 -8.18
CA LYS A 43 -4.66 -6.93 -8.18
C LYS A 43 -4.06 -8.12 -7.44
N VAL A 44 -2.78 -8.42 -7.66
CA VAL A 44 -2.08 -9.51 -6.95
C VAL A 44 -2.04 -9.24 -5.45
N LEU A 45 -1.81 -7.99 -5.05
CA LEU A 45 -1.79 -7.62 -3.64
C LEU A 45 -3.17 -7.69 -3.00
N ASN A 46 -4.21 -7.27 -3.70
CA ASN A 46 -5.58 -7.43 -3.22
C ASN A 46 -5.96 -8.92 -3.08
N ASP A 47 -5.57 -9.79 -4.03
CA ASP A 47 -5.81 -11.24 -3.90
C ASP A 47 -5.05 -11.86 -2.71
N LEU A 48 -3.85 -11.37 -2.41
CA LEU A 48 -3.10 -11.78 -1.22
C LEU A 48 -3.76 -11.26 0.07
N ASP A 49 -4.26 -10.03 0.07
CA ASP A 49 -5.00 -9.45 1.20
C ASP A 49 -6.31 -10.19 1.45
N ASP A 50 -7.05 -10.56 0.40
CA ASP A 50 -8.26 -11.38 0.50
C ASP A 50 -7.97 -12.75 1.14
N LYS A 51 -6.85 -13.40 0.75
CA LYS A 51 -6.41 -14.65 1.39
C LYS A 51 -6.01 -14.45 2.85
N LEU A 52 -5.33 -13.34 3.16
CA LEU A 52 -4.99 -13.00 4.54
C LEU A 52 -6.24 -12.74 5.38
N HIS A 53 -7.26 -12.10 4.80
CA HIS A 53 -8.57 -11.90 5.40
C HIS A 53 -9.25 -13.24 5.71
N GLU A 54 -9.27 -14.19 4.76
CA GLU A 54 -9.81 -15.54 4.99
C GLU A 54 -9.08 -16.28 6.12
N VAL A 55 -7.74 -16.18 6.18
CA VAL A 55 -6.95 -16.72 7.29
C VAL A 55 -7.31 -16.03 8.61
N GLY A 56 -7.44 -14.71 8.59
CA GLY A 56 -7.86 -13.90 9.74
C GLY A 56 -9.23 -14.32 10.26
N GLU A 57 -10.22 -14.51 9.38
CA GLU A 57 -11.54 -15.03 9.74
C GLU A 57 -11.47 -16.43 10.36
N ALA A 58 -10.68 -17.32 9.77
CA ALA A 58 -10.52 -18.69 10.29
C ALA A 58 -9.93 -18.67 11.71
N VAL A 59 -8.94 -17.82 11.96
CA VAL A 59 -8.33 -17.62 13.27
C VAL A 59 -9.30 -16.94 14.24
N PHE A 60 -10.11 -15.98 13.79
CA PHE A 60 -11.12 -15.34 14.63
C PHE A 60 -12.21 -16.33 15.08
N ARG A 61 -12.68 -17.19 14.16
CA ARG A 61 -13.65 -18.25 14.48
C ARG A 61 -13.07 -19.34 15.36
N ASN A 62 -11.76 -19.56 15.30
CA ASN A 62 -11.07 -20.56 16.13
C ASN A 62 -9.70 -20.03 16.60
N PRO A 63 -9.66 -19.22 17.68
CA PRO A 63 -8.43 -18.58 18.17
C PRO A 63 -7.31 -19.57 18.54
N SER A 64 -7.64 -20.85 18.76
CA SER A 64 -6.63 -21.90 19.00
C SER A 64 -5.71 -22.14 17.80
N LEU A 65 -6.10 -21.71 16.59
CA LEU A 65 -5.29 -21.80 15.38
C LEU A 65 -4.09 -20.84 15.38
N VAL A 66 -4.07 -19.82 16.24
CA VAL A 66 -2.91 -18.91 16.40
C VAL A 66 -1.62 -19.68 16.70
N LYS A 67 -1.71 -20.86 17.35
CA LYS A 67 -0.54 -21.72 17.62
C LYS A 67 0.23 -22.15 16.36
N LEU A 68 -0.40 -22.11 15.19
CA LEU A 68 0.25 -22.39 13.91
C LEU A 68 1.18 -21.24 13.48
N LEU A 69 0.85 -20.01 13.88
CA LEU A 69 1.62 -18.80 13.60
C LEU A 69 2.64 -18.51 14.70
N ASP A 70 2.25 -18.72 15.96
CA ASP A 70 3.11 -18.51 17.12
C ASP A 70 2.96 -19.62 18.17
N LYS A 71 3.96 -20.50 18.25
CA LYS A 71 4.00 -21.60 19.22
C LYS A 71 4.21 -21.15 20.67
N THR A 72 4.55 -19.88 20.88
CA THR A 72 4.95 -19.31 22.19
C THR A 72 3.75 -18.79 22.97
N ASN A 73 2.69 -18.36 22.28
CA ASN A 73 1.40 -18.00 22.88
C ASN A 73 0.56 -19.27 23.15
N GLN A 74 0.97 -20.06 24.14
CA GLN A 74 0.48 -21.43 24.40
C GLN A 74 -0.90 -21.55 25.08
N ALA A 75 -1.68 -20.49 25.22
CA ALA A 75 -3.07 -20.61 25.65
C ALA A 75 -3.88 -19.51 24.97
N THR A 76 -4.63 -19.89 23.91
CA THR A 76 -5.68 -19.09 23.27
C THR A 76 -5.42 -17.58 23.28
N ALA A 77 -4.76 -17.07 22.24
CA ALA A 77 -4.74 -15.63 21.99
C ALA A 77 -6.17 -15.08 22.17
N SER A 78 -6.32 -14.01 22.96
CA SER A 78 -7.64 -13.43 23.19
C SER A 78 -8.24 -13.02 21.85
N GLU A 79 -9.57 -13.12 21.74
CA GLU A 79 -10.28 -12.65 20.53
C GLU A 79 -9.93 -11.19 20.23
N GLU A 80 -9.76 -10.37 21.26
CA GLU A 80 -9.28 -8.99 21.15
C GLU A 80 -7.87 -8.88 20.55
N LEU A 81 -6.92 -9.73 20.95
CA LEU A 81 -5.57 -9.74 20.38
C LEU A 81 -5.59 -10.15 18.91
N VAL A 82 -6.36 -11.19 18.57
CA VAL A 82 -6.55 -11.62 17.17
C VAL A 82 -7.15 -10.48 16.34
N PHE A 83 -8.16 -9.81 16.88
CA PHE A 83 -8.79 -8.69 16.20
C PHE A 83 -7.89 -7.46 16.10
N ALA A 84 -7.03 -7.20 17.10
CA ALA A 84 -6.02 -6.15 17.05
C ALA A 84 -5.01 -6.39 15.92
N TYR A 85 -4.50 -7.62 15.77
CA TYR A 85 -3.66 -7.98 14.61
C TYR A 85 -4.40 -7.76 13.29
N TYR A 86 -5.66 -8.19 13.20
CA TYR A 86 -6.46 -8.03 12.01
C TYR A 86 -6.61 -6.55 11.61
N ILE A 87 -6.95 -5.68 12.56
CA ILE A 87 -7.01 -4.22 12.35
C ILE A 87 -5.66 -3.69 11.87
N LEU A 88 -4.56 -4.08 12.51
CA LEU A 88 -3.22 -3.60 12.15
C LEU A 88 -2.80 -4.06 10.74
N TYR A 89 -3.14 -5.28 10.32
CA TYR A 89 -2.91 -5.75 8.96
C TYR A 89 -3.73 -4.93 7.95
N THR A 90 -4.99 -4.59 8.26
CA THR A 90 -5.79 -3.68 7.43
C THR A 90 -5.13 -2.30 7.33
N CYS A 91 -4.63 -1.75 8.43
CA CYS A 91 -3.90 -0.47 8.44
C CYS A 91 -2.62 -0.54 7.60
N ALA A 92 -1.87 -1.64 7.69
CA ALA A 92 -0.65 -1.87 6.91
C ALA A 92 -0.95 -1.95 5.42
N HIS A 93 -2.03 -2.66 5.04
CA HIS A 93 -2.48 -2.70 3.65
C HIS A 93 -2.86 -1.31 3.13
N ALA A 94 -3.65 -0.53 3.89
CA ALA A 94 -3.98 0.84 3.52
C ALA A 94 -2.72 1.72 3.37
N PHE A 95 -1.75 1.61 4.28
CA PHE A 95 -0.47 2.29 4.19
C PHE A 95 0.31 1.91 2.91
N HIS A 96 0.37 0.62 2.58
CA HIS A 96 1.02 0.15 1.34
C HIS A 96 0.31 0.63 0.08
N MET A 97 -1.03 0.64 0.07
CA MET A 97 -1.81 1.19 -1.03
C MET A 97 -1.56 2.69 -1.20
N ARG A 98 -1.33 3.42 -0.09
CA ARG A 98 -0.89 4.81 -0.15
C ARG A 98 0.50 4.97 -0.75
N GLN A 99 1.49 4.18 -0.30
CA GLN A 99 2.85 4.23 -0.85
C GLN A 99 2.89 3.95 -2.36
N ARG A 100 2.00 3.07 -2.82
CA ARG A 100 1.84 2.70 -4.24
C ARG A 100 1.04 3.72 -5.05
N LYS A 101 0.57 4.81 -4.42
CA LYS A 101 -0.25 5.87 -5.03
C LYS A 101 -1.59 5.36 -5.56
N VAL A 102 -2.12 4.29 -4.98
CA VAL A 102 -3.46 3.76 -5.26
C VAL A 102 -4.51 4.57 -4.48
N LEU A 103 -4.25 4.87 -3.21
CA LEU A 103 -5.12 5.71 -2.39
C LEU A 103 -4.91 7.21 -2.69
N ARG A 104 -6.00 7.89 -3.01
CA ARG A 104 -6.05 9.34 -3.16
C ARG A 104 -5.93 10.04 -1.82
N ASP A 105 -5.63 11.34 -1.85
CA ASP A 105 -5.38 12.13 -0.64
C ASP A 105 -6.58 12.13 0.32
N ASN A 106 -7.80 12.32 -0.20
CA ASN A 106 -9.03 12.32 0.59
C ASN A 106 -9.34 10.95 1.22
N GLU A 107 -9.05 9.85 0.52
CA GLU A 107 -9.21 8.49 1.03
C GLU A 107 -8.19 8.22 2.14
N TRP A 108 -6.95 8.65 1.92
CA TRP A 108 -5.88 8.53 2.90
C TRP A 108 -6.17 9.34 4.17
N GLU A 109 -6.71 10.56 4.04
CA GLU A 109 -7.14 11.36 5.20
C GLU A 109 -8.19 10.62 6.06
N GLY A 110 -9.12 9.92 5.41
CA GLY A 110 -10.11 9.07 6.09
C GLY A 110 -9.45 7.96 6.91
N TRP A 111 -8.51 7.23 6.28
CA TRP A 111 -7.73 6.18 6.95
C TRP A 111 -6.87 6.73 8.09
N MET A 112 -6.19 7.85 7.88
CA MET A 112 -5.39 8.54 8.91
C MET A 112 -6.23 8.92 10.12
N ARG A 113 -7.42 9.47 9.90
CA ARG A 113 -8.33 9.81 10.99
C ARG A 113 -8.75 8.56 11.76
N TRP A 114 -9.14 7.50 11.07
CA TRP A 114 -9.57 6.26 11.71
C TRP A 114 -8.43 5.59 12.51
N MET A 115 -7.24 5.47 11.92
CA MET A 115 -6.05 4.94 12.61
C MET A 115 -5.73 5.73 13.87
N ARG A 116 -5.69 7.06 13.78
CA ARG A 116 -5.42 7.91 14.95
C ARG A 116 -6.48 7.72 16.03
N SER A 117 -7.76 7.73 15.67
CA SER A 117 -8.83 7.51 16.65
C SER A 117 -8.76 6.13 17.31
N ALA A 118 -8.41 5.08 16.57
CA ALA A 118 -8.27 3.73 17.12
C ALA A 118 -7.09 3.62 18.11
N PHE A 119 -6.00 4.35 17.87
CA PHE A 119 -4.82 4.39 18.74
C PHE A 119 -4.99 5.33 19.95
N GLU A 120 -5.70 6.45 19.78
CA GLU A 120 -5.87 7.49 20.81
C GLU A 120 -7.01 7.15 21.78
N PHE A 121 -8.16 6.74 21.24
CA PHE A 121 -9.36 6.49 22.04
C PHE A 121 -9.68 4.99 22.22
N GLY A 122 -9.10 4.14 21.38
CA GLY A 122 -9.25 2.68 21.46
C GLY A 122 -8.10 2.00 22.21
N ALA A 123 -8.20 0.69 22.38
CA ALA A 123 -7.17 -0.13 23.02
C ALA A 123 -6.00 -0.50 22.08
N LEU A 124 -6.05 -0.09 20.80
CA LEU A 124 -5.09 -0.55 19.79
C LEU A 124 -3.66 -0.09 20.09
N GLY A 125 -3.50 1.11 20.65
CA GLY A 125 -2.20 1.63 21.09
C GLY A 125 -1.59 0.80 22.22
N ASP A 126 -2.40 0.34 23.17
CA ASP A 126 -1.93 -0.53 24.26
C ASP A 126 -1.45 -1.88 23.72
N TYR A 127 -2.20 -2.47 22.79
CA TYR A 127 -1.79 -3.72 22.13
C TYR A 127 -0.49 -3.54 21.35
N TRP A 128 -0.36 -2.46 20.56
CA TRP A 128 0.85 -2.15 19.79
C TRP A 128 2.08 -1.98 20.67
N GLU A 129 1.96 -1.26 21.80
CA GLU A 129 3.12 -0.92 22.65
C GLU A 129 3.51 -2.03 23.63
N LYS A 130 2.54 -2.81 24.13
CA LYS A 130 2.76 -3.70 25.30
C LYS A 130 2.65 -5.18 25.00
N VAL A 131 1.92 -5.56 23.93
CA VAL A 131 1.53 -6.96 23.70
C VAL A 131 2.10 -7.49 22.40
N ILE A 132 2.00 -6.71 21.33
CA ILE A 132 2.47 -7.08 19.99
C ILE A 132 3.96 -6.77 19.89
N ASP A 133 4.70 -7.62 19.17
CA ASP A 133 6.08 -7.34 18.75
C ASP A 133 6.04 -6.90 17.27
N PRO A 134 6.04 -5.59 16.96
CA PRO A 134 5.86 -5.13 15.60
C PRO A 134 6.93 -5.66 14.64
N LYS A 135 8.17 -5.77 15.11
CA LYS A 135 9.34 -6.20 14.31
C LYS A 135 9.22 -7.62 13.80
N LYS A 136 8.42 -8.45 14.47
CA LYS A 136 8.17 -9.84 14.09
C LYS A 136 7.08 -9.97 13.03
N TRP A 137 6.12 -9.05 13.01
CA TRP A 137 4.85 -9.22 12.27
C TRP A 137 4.62 -8.19 11.17
N PHE A 138 5.30 -7.04 11.22
CA PHE A 138 5.13 -5.94 10.27
C PHE A 138 6.47 -5.54 9.66
N ASP A 139 6.42 -4.95 8.47
CA ASP A 139 7.62 -4.43 7.84
C ASP A 139 8.11 -3.15 8.55
N PRO A 140 9.41 -2.82 8.45
CA PRO A 140 9.97 -1.67 9.14
C PRO A 140 9.37 -0.31 8.74
N ALA A 141 8.86 -0.17 7.51
CA ALA A 141 8.30 1.10 7.05
C ALA A 141 6.94 1.36 7.69
N PHE A 142 6.09 0.34 7.81
CA PHE A 142 4.84 0.45 8.55
C PHE A 142 5.06 0.64 10.06
N GLU A 143 6.02 -0.07 10.66
CA GLU A 143 6.40 0.13 12.07
C GLU A 143 6.81 1.59 12.34
N ASP A 144 7.69 2.14 11.50
CA ASP A 144 8.15 3.53 11.62
C ASP A 144 7.00 4.53 11.48
N PHE A 145 6.12 4.29 10.50
CA PHE A 145 4.92 5.10 10.29
C PHE A 145 4.00 5.14 11.52
N ILE A 146 3.65 3.98 12.09
CA ILE A 146 2.80 3.94 13.29
C ILE A 146 3.48 4.68 14.44
N ASN A 147 4.76 4.40 14.69
CA ASN A 147 5.47 4.99 15.82
C ASN A 147 5.60 6.52 15.70
N ASN A 148 5.92 7.04 14.51
CA ASN A 148 6.23 8.45 14.33
C ASN A 148 5.03 9.32 13.94
N GLU A 149 4.06 8.78 13.21
CA GLU A 149 2.94 9.56 12.68
C GLU A 149 1.60 9.34 13.41
N ILE A 150 1.44 8.17 14.04
CA ILE A 150 0.22 7.81 14.76
C ILE A 150 0.44 7.95 16.27
N VAL A 151 1.31 7.13 16.86
CA VAL A 151 1.54 7.08 18.32
C VAL A 151 2.09 8.39 18.85
N LYS A 152 3.16 8.92 18.25
CA LYS A 152 3.80 10.16 18.72
C LYS A 152 2.86 11.38 18.65
N ARG A 153 1.93 11.40 17.69
CA ARG A 153 0.96 12.50 17.53
C ARG A 153 -0.29 12.35 18.39
N ALA A 154 -0.67 11.12 18.75
CA ALA A 154 -1.74 10.87 19.73
C ALA A 154 -1.35 11.31 21.15
N LYS A 155 -0.05 11.41 21.43
CA LYS A 155 0.51 11.81 22.74
C LYS A 155 0.90 13.30 22.83
N ALA A 156 0.70 14.08 21.75
CA ALA A 156 1.09 15.49 21.65
C ALA A 156 -0.14 16.40 21.72
#